data_AF-A0A291ARS8-F1
#
_entry.id   AF-A0A291ARS8-F1
#
_cell.length_a   1.000
_cell.length_b   1.000
_cell.length_c   1.000
_cell.angle_alpha   90.00
_cell.angle_beta   90.00
_cell.angle_gamma   90.00
#
_symmetry.space_group_name_H-M   'P 1'
#
loop_
_entity.id
_entity.type
_entity.pdbx_description
1 polymer ?
#
loop_
_entity_poly.entity_id
_entity_poly.type
_entity_poly.pdbx_seq_one_letter_code
_entity_poly.pdbx_strand_id
1 'polypeptide(L)'
;REFLEQPFFIKVGIVVVGLMFLFNITMTSLKGRKTAITNILLFGLWGVAIFFLFSFYNPANLAVDKMYWWYIVHLWVEGVWELILASILAFLMIKLNGIDREVVEKWLYVIVGMALFSGILGTGHHFYWIGAPGYWQWIGSLFSTLEVAPFFTMVLFTFQMTLKAGRKHPNRAALLWSVGCSVMAFLGAGVWGFL
;
A
#
# COMPACT_ATOMS: atom_id res chain seq x y z
N ARG A 1 -12.34 -10.39 16.92
CA ARG A 1 -11.98 -10.76 15.54
C ARG A 1 -10.48 -10.56 15.44
N GLU A 2 -9.75 -11.50 14.85
CA GLU A 2 -8.29 -11.37 14.65
C GLU A 2 -7.96 -10.04 13.93
N PHE A 3 -6.88 -9.36 14.30
CA PHE A 3 -6.48 -8.02 13.84
C PHE A 3 -7.46 -6.86 14.14
N LEU A 4 -8.58 -7.14 14.84
CA LEU A 4 -9.63 -6.19 15.21
C LEU A 4 -10.13 -6.42 16.66
N GLU A 5 -9.22 -6.80 17.55
CA GLU A 5 -9.47 -7.16 18.94
C GLU A 5 -9.76 -5.95 19.83
N GLN A 6 -9.36 -4.76 19.39
CA GLN A 6 -9.53 -3.53 20.14
C GLN A 6 -11.02 -3.23 20.43
N PRO A 7 -11.35 -2.80 21.66
CA PRO A 7 -12.72 -2.40 22.01
C PRO A 7 -13.27 -1.29 21.13
N PHE A 8 -14.60 -1.18 21.05
CA PHE A 8 -15.30 -0.18 20.23
C PHE A 8 -14.80 1.25 20.46
N PHE A 9 -14.66 1.66 21.73
CA PHE A 9 -14.20 3.01 22.07
C PHE A 9 -12.76 3.28 21.60
N ILE A 10 -11.90 2.25 21.56
CA ILE A 10 -10.54 2.36 21.00
C ILE A 10 -10.61 2.54 19.48
N LYS A 11 -11.51 1.83 18.78
CA LYS A 11 -11.72 2.05 17.33
C LYS A 11 -12.15 3.48 17.03
N VAL A 12 -13.06 4.04 17.82
CA VAL A 12 -13.46 5.44 17.70
C VAL A 12 -12.25 6.36 17.93
N GLY A 13 -11.46 6.10 18.97
CA GLY A 13 -10.22 6.84 19.24
C GLY A 13 -9.23 6.80 18.05
N ILE A 14 -9.03 5.64 17.44
CA ILE A 14 -8.18 5.48 16.24
C ILE A 14 -8.69 6.36 15.10
N VAL A 15 -10.00 6.38 14.83
CA VAL A 15 -10.58 7.24 13.80
C VAL A 15 -10.34 8.72 14.10
N VAL A 16 -10.60 9.16 15.33
CA VAL A 16 -10.42 10.57 15.71
C VAL A 16 -8.97 11.01 15.53
N VAL A 17 -8.01 10.24 16.06
CA VAL A 17 -6.59 10.55 15.93
C VAL A 17 -6.15 10.50 14.46
N GLY A 18 -6.62 9.50 13.70
CA GLY A 18 -6.37 9.39 12.27
C GLY A 18 -6.87 10.61 11.50
N LEU A 19 -8.09 11.08 11.78
CA LEU A 19 -8.66 12.27 11.13
C LEU A 19 -7.93 13.57 11.52
N MET A 20 -7.52 13.71 12.78
CA MET A 20 -6.69 14.85 13.21
C MET A 20 -5.35 14.87 12.48
N PHE A 21 -4.69 13.72 12.37
CA PHE A 21 -3.46 13.57 11.59
C PHE A 21 -3.69 13.90 10.11
N LEU A 22 -4.75 13.35 9.50
CA LEU A 22 -5.10 13.59 8.10
C LEU A 22 -5.41 15.06 7.82
N PHE A 23 -6.13 15.73 8.71
CA PHE A 23 -6.37 17.17 8.62
C PHE A 23 -5.04 17.94 8.59
N ASN A 24 -4.15 17.69 9.54
CA ASN A 24 -2.86 18.39 9.63
C ASN A 24 -2.00 18.20 8.37
N ILE A 25 -1.85 16.96 7.88
CA ILE A 25 -1.05 16.69 6.68
C ILE A 25 -1.71 17.23 5.41
N THR A 26 -3.04 17.19 5.33
CA THR A 26 -3.78 17.67 4.16
C THR A 26 -3.65 19.19 4.07
N MET A 27 -3.85 19.90 5.17
CA MET A 27 -3.66 21.35 5.23
C MET A 27 -2.22 21.77 4.92
N THR A 28 -1.23 20.99 5.37
CA THR A 28 0.19 21.22 5.02
C THR A 28 0.43 21.02 3.52
N SER A 29 -0.08 19.93 2.96
CA SER A 29 0.04 19.64 1.54
C SER A 29 -0.65 20.71 0.68
N LEU A 30 -1.83 21.21 1.08
CA LEU A 30 -2.57 22.27 0.37
C LEU A 30 -1.78 23.57 0.25
N LYS A 31 -0.92 23.89 1.22
CA LYS A 31 -0.01 25.04 1.17
C LYS A 31 1.24 24.77 0.31
N GLY A 32 1.52 23.51 -0.03
CA GLY A 32 2.72 23.09 -0.75
C GLY A 32 2.49 22.80 -2.23
N ARG A 33 3.57 22.42 -2.92
CA ARG A 33 3.51 22.00 -4.33
C ARG A 33 2.79 20.65 -4.45
N LYS A 34 1.83 20.59 -5.37
CA LYS A 34 1.11 19.35 -5.70
C LYS A 34 1.94 18.55 -6.70
N THR A 35 2.38 17.38 -6.27
CA THR A 35 3.20 16.47 -7.08
C THR A 35 2.57 15.09 -7.06
N ALA A 36 2.91 14.23 -8.03
CA ALA A 36 2.37 12.87 -8.09
C ALA A 36 2.59 12.12 -6.77
N ILE A 37 3.82 12.20 -6.23
CA ILE A 37 4.20 11.59 -4.95
C ILE A 37 3.31 12.07 -3.80
N THR A 38 3.14 13.38 -3.61
CA THR A 38 2.33 13.91 -2.51
C THR A 38 0.86 13.57 -2.67
N ASN A 39 0.33 13.57 -3.89
CA ASN A 39 -1.08 13.25 -4.14
C ASN A 39 -1.36 11.76 -3.90
N ILE A 40 -0.49 10.86 -4.37
CA ILE A 40 -0.62 9.42 -4.16
C ILE A 40 -0.43 9.08 -2.68
N LEU A 41 0.55 9.71 -2.00
CA LEU A 41 0.73 9.54 -0.57
C LEU A 41 -0.52 9.97 0.21
N LEU A 42 -1.09 11.13 -0.10
CA LEU A 42 -2.34 11.57 0.54
C LEU A 42 -3.50 10.63 0.23
N PHE A 43 -3.62 10.15 -1.01
CA PHE A 43 -4.65 9.19 -1.38
C PHE A 43 -4.53 7.89 -0.56
N GLY A 44 -3.33 7.34 -0.42
CA GLY A 44 -3.07 6.20 0.47
C GLY A 44 -3.42 6.52 1.93
N LEU A 45 -2.93 7.64 2.48
CA LEU A 45 -3.22 8.01 3.87
C LEU A 45 -4.71 8.21 4.15
N TRP A 46 -5.46 8.80 3.22
CA TRP A 46 -6.93 8.87 3.33
C TRP A 46 -7.56 7.48 3.21
N GLY A 47 -7.03 6.61 2.37
CA GLY A 47 -7.39 5.18 2.33
C GLY A 47 -7.25 4.49 3.68
N VAL A 48 -6.22 4.85 4.47
CA VAL A 48 -6.03 4.33 5.83
C VAL A 48 -7.23 4.70 6.72
N ALA A 49 -7.72 5.93 6.67
CA ALA A 49 -8.90 6.27 7.48
C ALA A 49 -10.18 5.62 6.93
N ILE A 50 -10.38 5.63 5.61
CA ILE A 50 -11.62 5.18 4.98
C ILE A 50 -11.82 3.67 5.15
N PHE A 51 -10.83 2.85 4.79
CA PHE A 51 -11.02 1.40 4.90
C PHE A 51 -11.02 0.90 6.35
N PHE A 52 -10.44 1.65 7.30
CA PHE A 52 -10.59 1.32 8.72
C PHE A 52 -12.05 1.41 9.20
N LEU A 53 -12.92 2.17 8.51
CA LEU A 53 -14.34 2.27 8.88
C LEU A 53 -15.10 0.93 8.75
N PHE A 54 -14.62 0.01 7.91
CA PHE A 54 -15.17 -1.35 7.87
C PHE A 54 -15.02 -2.10 9.21
N SER A 55 -14.11 -1.67 10.10
CA SER A 55 -13.91 -2.29 11.41
C SER A 55 -15.09 -2.16 12.37
N PHE A 56 -16.01 -1.24 12.08
CA PHE A 56 -17.27 -1.04 12.80
C PHE A 56 -18.40 -1.93 12.27
N TYR A 57 -18.29 -2.42 11.04
CA TYR A 57 -19.26 -3.34 10.48
C TYR A 57 -18.98 -4.77 10.99
N ASN A 58 -19.98 -5.40 11.60
CA ASN A 58 -19.88 -6.74 12.20
C ASN A 58 -21.15 -7.55 11.90
N PRO A 59 -21.28 -8.09 10.68
CA PRO A 59 -22.46 -8.84 10.26
C PRO A 59 -22.54 -10.20 10.96
N ALA A 60 -23.77 -10.70 11.17
CA ALA A 60 -23.99 -12.00 11.81
C ALA A 60 -23.60 -13.19 10.93
N ASN A 61 -23.68 -13.04 9.60
CA ASN A 61 -23.25 -14.07 8.67
C ASN A 61 -21.72 -14.09 8.60
N LEU A 62 -21.11 -15.25 8.91
CA LEU A 62 -19.66 -15.41 8.98
C LEU A 62 -18.95 -15.16 7.63
N ALA A 63 -19.52 -15.61 6.51
CA ALA A 63 -18.94 -15.39 5.19
C ALA A 63 -18.89 -13.89 4.85
N VAL A 64 -19.97 -13.18 5.17
CA VAL A 64 -20.06 -11.72 4.98
C VAL A 64 -19.11 -11.01 5.94
N ASP A 65 -18.99 -11.45 7.20
CA ASP A 65 -18.03 -10.90 8.17
C ASP A 65 -16.61 -11.00 7.62
N LYS A 66 -16.21 -12.19 7.15
CA LYS A 66 -14.87 -12.42 6.59
C LYS A 66 -14.62 -11.60 5.33
N MET A 67 -15.63 -11.40 4.48
CA MET A 67 -15.48 -10.56 3.28
C MET A 67 -15.10 -9.11 3.64
N TYR A 68 -15.81 -8.47 4.56
CA TYR A 68 -15.50 -7.10 4.99
C TYR A 68 -14.28 -7.01 5.90
N TRP A 69 -13.97 -8.09 6.63
CA TRP A 69 -12.74 -8.19 7.38
C TRP A 69 -11.51 -8.14 6.47
N TRP A 70 -11.55 -8.81 5.31
CA TRP A 70 -10.47 -8.72 4.31
C TRP A 70 -10.37 -7.35 3.63
N TYR A 71 -11.41 -6.51 3.66
CA TYR A 71 -11.26 -5.11 3.24
C TYR A 71 -10.38 -4.32 4.21
N ILE A 72 -10.23 -4.79 5.44
CA ILE A 72 -9.34 -4.19 6.44
C ILE A 72 -7.97 -4.88 6.39
N VAL A 73 -7.93 -6.20 6.30
CA VAL A 73 -6.63 -6.89 6.31
C VAL A 73 -5.92 -6.75 4.98
N HIS A 74 -6.57 -7.03 3.86
CA HIS A 74 -5.92 -6.96 2.56
C HIS A 74 -6.01 -5.54 1.96
N LEU A 75 -7.20 -4.96 1.76
CA LEU A 75 -7.24 -3.63 1.12
C LEU A 75 -6.64 -2.52 1.98
N TRP A 76 -6.82 -2.55 3.31
CA TRP A 76 -6.26 -1.53 4.20
C TRP A 76 -4.84 -1.81 4.66
N VAL A 77 -4.44 -3.03 5.07
CA VAL A 77 -3.02 -3.29 5.44
C VAL A 77 -2.14 -3.45 4.21
N GLU A 78 -2.55 -4.24 3.23
CA GLU A 78 -1.71 -4.55 2.08
C GLU A 78 -1.83 -3.48 1.00
N GLY A 79 -3.02 -3.29 0.43
CA GLY A 79 -3.23 -2.36 -0.68
C GLY A 79 -2.85 -0.93 -0.33
N VAL A 80 -3.46 -0.34 0.69
CA VAL A 80 -3.22 1.07 1.04
C VAL A 80 -1.77 1.35 1.50
N TRP A 81 -1.16 0.47 2.29
CA TRP A 81 0.23 0.71 2.72
C TRP A 81 1.22 0.52 1.58
N GLU A 82 0.90 -0.27 0.57
CA GLU A 82 1.72 -0.36 -0.64
C GLU A 82 1.80 0.99 -1.37
N LEU A 83 0.68 1.72 -1.47
CA LEU A 83 0.66 3.07 -2.07
C LEU A 83 1.51 4.07 -1.26
N ILE A 84 1.44 3.97 0.07
CA ILE A 84 2.23 4.79 0.99
C ILE A 84 3.71 4.46 0.82
N LEU A 85 4.07 3.17 0.82
CA LEU A 85 5.43 2.68 0.63
C LEU A 85 6.00 3.16 -0.70
N ALA A 86 5.28 2.97 -1.81
CA ALA A 86 5.69 3.39 -3.13
C ALA A 86 5.97 4.90 -3.17
N SER A 87 5.10 5.70 -2.56
CA SER A 87 5.26 7.16 -2.50
C SER A 87 6.46 7.59 -1.66
N ILE A 88 6.68 6.94 -0.51
CA ILE A 88 7.84 7.21 0.36
C ILE A 88 9.13 6.79 -0.34
N LEU A 89 9.18 5.61 -0.95
CA LEU A 89 10.34 5.17 -1.73
C LEU A 89 10.64 6.14 -2.87
N ALA A 90 9.62 6.56 -3.63
CA ALA A 90 9.77 7.57 -4.68
C ALA A 90 10.37 8.88 -4.14
N PHE A 91 9.84 9.39 -3.02
CA PHE A 91 10.40 10.57 -2.37
C PHE A 91 11.88 10.38 -1.97
N LEU A 92 12.20 9.23 -1.37
CA LEU A 92 13.56 8.91 -0.92
C LEU A 92 14.53 8.77 -2.09
N MET A 93 14.12 8.18 -3.22
CA MET A 93 14.97 8.11 -4.41
C MET A 93 15.32 9.50 -4.95
N ILE A 94 14.38 10.45 -4.96
CA ILE A 94 14.68 11.84 -5.34
C ILE A 94 15.66 12.50 -4.37
N LYS A 95 15.44 12.32 -3.06
CA LYS A 95 16.22 13.03 -2.03
C LYS A 95 17.61 12.43 -1.83
N LEU A 96 17.73 11.12 -1.79
CA LEU A 96 18.98 10.41 -1.53
C LEU A 96 19.83 10.27 -2.79
N ASN A 97 19.26 9.80 -3.89
CA ASN A 97 20.01 9.51 -5.12
C ASN A 97 20.14 10.73 -6.05
N GLY A 98 19.30 11.75 -5.86
CA GLY A 98 19.31 12.96 -6.68
C GLY A 98 18.77 12.76 -8.09
N ILE A 99 17.93 11.74 -8.30
CA ILE A 99 17.29 11.48 -9.59
C ILE A 99 16.21 12.53 -9.86
N ASP A 100 16.07 12.89 -11.13
CA ASP A 100 15.02 13.79 -11.59
C ASP A 100 13.62 13.26 -11.24
N ARG A 101 12.82 14.17 -10.71
CA ARG A 101 11.44 13.89 -10.27
C ARG A 101 10.60 13.29 -11.38
N GLU A 102 10.75 13.76 -12.61
CA GLU A 102 9.96 13.27 -13.74
C GLU A 102 10.15 11.76 -13.97
N VAL A 103 11.38 11.28 -13.87
CA VAL A 103 11.69 9.84 -14.01
C VAL A 103 11.03 9.05 -12.89
N VAL A 104 11.21 9.52 -11.65
CA VAL A 104 10.67 8.84 -10.47
C VAL A 104 9.14 8.83 -10.46
N GLU A 105 8.49 9.92 -10.86
CA GLU A 105 7.02 9.99 -10.90
C GLU A 105 6.43 9.08 -11.99
N LYS A 106 7.11 8.89 -13.13
CA LYS A 106 6.70 7.90 -14.16
C LYS A 106 6.75 6.47 -13.60
N TRP A 107 7.82 6.11 -12.90
CA TRP A 107 7.91 4.81 -12.21
C TRP A 107 6.80 4.64 -11.18
N LEU A 108 6.57 5.66 -10.36
CA LEU A 108 5.53 5.64 -9.34
C LEU A 108 4.14 5.39 -9.94
N TYR A 109 3.79 6.03 -11.07
CA TYR A 109 2.52 5.79 -11.75
C TYR A 109 2.36 4.34 -12.22
N VAL A 110 3.42 3.75 -12.78
CA VAL A 110 3.38 2.35 -13.23
C VAL A 110 3.20 1.40 -12.04
N ILE A 111 3.96 1.60 -10.96
CA ILE A 111 3.89 0.77 -9.74
C ILE A 111 2.49 0.85 -9.12
N VAL A 112 1.97 2.07 -8.90
CA VAL A 112 0.65 2.27 -8.28
C VAL A 112 -0.47 1.79 -9.20
N GLY A 113 -0.33 1.98 -10.50
CA GLY A 113 -1.28 1.46 -11.49
C GLY A 113 -1.39 -0.06 -11.44
N MET A 114 -0.26 -0.75 -11.38
CA MET A 114 -0.24 -2.21 -11.21
C MET A 114 -0.84 -2.62 -9.87
N ALA A 115 -0.39 -2.03 -8.76
CA ALA A 115 -0.88 -2.35 -7.41
C ALA A 115 -2.41 -2.21 -7.29
N LEU A 116 -2.99 -1.11 -7.80
CA LEU A 116 -4.44 -0.92 -7.76
C LEU A 116 -5.19 -1.84 -8.72
N PHE A 117 -4.63 -2.09 -9.91
CA PHE A 117 -5.25 -2.97 -10.90
C PHE A 117 -5.31 -4.43 -10.40
N SER A 118 -4.24 -4.91 -9.76
CA SER A 118 -4.17 -6.26 -9.23
C SER A 118 -4.84 -6.37 -7.85
N GLY A 119 -4.42 -5.59 -6.85
CA GLY A 119 -4.78 -5.82 -5.44
C GLY A 119 -6.26 -5.61 -5.09
N ILE A 120 -6.98 -4.73 -5.80
CA ILE A 120 -8.41 -4.51 -5.53
C ILE A 120 -9.23 -5.79 -5.76
N LEU A 121 -9.01 -6.46 -6.89
CA LEU A 121 -9.69 -7.72 -7.21
C LEU A 121 -8.93 -8.93 -6.67
N GLY A 122 -7.63 -8.79 -6.44
CA GLY A 122 -6.75 -9.79 -5.85
C GLY A 122 -7.12 -10.14 -4.40
N THR A 123 -7.80 -9.23 -3.68
CA THR A 123 -8.50 -9.54 -2.42
C THR A 123 -9.34 -10.81 -2.50
N GLY A 124 -9.87 -11.11 -3.69
CA GLY A 124 -10.63 -12.33 -4.00
C GLY A 124 -9.95 -13.64 -3.62
N HIS A 125 -8.61 -13.68 -3.55
CA HIS A 125 -7.89 -14.89 -3.14
C HIS A 125 -8.15 -15.33 -1.69
N HIS A 126 -8.63 -14.41 -0.88
CA HIS A 126 -9.06 -14.68 0.48
C HIS A 126 -10.50 -15.21 0.56
N PHE A 127 -11.23 -15.18 -0.55
CA PHE A 127 -12.64 -15.57 -0.61
C PHE A 127 -12.84 -17.02 -1.06
N TYR A 128 -11.77 -17.72 -1.45
CA TYR A 128 -11.84 -19.07 -2.01
C TYR A 128 -12.64 -20.06 -1.16
N TRP A 129 -12.48 -19.97 0.16
CA TRP A 129 -12.96 -21.00 1.10
C TRP A 129 -13.80 -20.44 2.25
N ILE A 130 -14.25 -19.18 2.15
CA ILE A 130 -15.09 -18.55 3.19
C ILE A 130 -16.60 -18.67 2.92
N GLY A 131 -16.99 -19.37 1.85
CA GLY A 131 -18.40 -19.50 1.43
C GLY A 131 -18.89 -18.40 0.49
N ALA A 132 -17.97 -17.65 -0.15
CA ALA A 132 -18.31 -16.68 -1.18
C ALA A 132 -18.70 -17.37 -2.51
N PRO A 133 -19.41 -16.69 -3.43
CA PRO A 133 -19.75 -17.26 -4.74
C PRO A 133 -18.52 -17.74 -5.53
N GLY A 134 -18.67 -18.83 -6.26
CA GLY A 134 -17.56 -19.52 -6.95
C GLY A 134 -16.80 -18.67 -7.98
N TYR A 135 -17.39 -17.58 -8.48
CA TYR A 135 -16.68 -16.68 -9.41
C TYR A 135 -15.45 -16.02 -8.77
N TRP A 136 -15.39 -15.92 -7.44
CA TRP A 136 -14.22 -15.36 -6.76
C TRP A 136 -12.97 -16.23 -6.86
N GLN A 137 -13.12 -17.53 -7.12
CA GLN A 137 -11.96 -18.39 -7.31
C GLN A 137 -11.13 -17.94 -8.52
N TRP A 138 -11.77 -17.74 -9.68
CA TRP A 138 -11.04 -17.35 -10.88
C TRP A 138 -10.64 -15.87 -10.88
N ILE A 139 -11.49 -14.97 -10.34
CA ILE A 139 -11.15 -13.55 -10.18
C ILE A 139 -9.95 -13.40 -9.23
N GLY A 140 -10.05 -13.98 -8.04
CA GLY A 140 -8.96 -13.96 -7.05
C GLY A 140 -7.68 -14.53 -7.64
N SER A 141 -7.75 -15.67 -8.32
CA SER A 141 -6.55 -16.34 -8.85
C SER A 141 -5.83 -15.50 -9.89
N LEU A 142 -6.59 -14.89 -10.82
CA LEU A 142 -6.01 -14.06 -11.87
C LEU A 142 -5.38 -12.80 -11.28
N PHE A 143 -6.13 -12.08 -10.46
CA PHE A 143 -5.70 -10.76 -9.99
C PHE A 143 -4.64 -10.84 -8.89
N SER A 144 -4.70 -11.81 -7.98
CA SER A 144 -3.65 -11.98 -6.96
C SER A 144 -2.33 -12.47 -7.55
N THR A 145 -2.36 -13.28 -8.61
CA THR A 145 -1.15 -13.64 -9.36
C THR A 145 -0.44 -12.40 -9.92
N LEU A 146 -1.22 -11.41 -10.37
CA LEU A 146 -0.67 -10.16 -10.91
C LEU A 146 -0.09 -9.24 -9.82
N GLU A 147 -0.41 -9.45 -8.53
CA GLU A 147 0.15 -8.67 -7.42
C GLU A 147 1.65 -8.86 -7.24
N VAL A 148 2.25 -9.91 -7.80
CA VAL A 148 3.71 -10.08 -7.82
C VAL A 148 4.41 -8.98 -8.63
N ALA A 149 3.74 -8.47 -9.68
CA ALA A 149 4.30 -7.49 -10.62
C ALA A 149 4.68 -6.14 -9.97
N PRO A 150 3.81 -5.46 -9.19
CA PRO A 150 4.18 -4.21 -8.54
C PRO A 150 5.35 -4.37 -7.56
N PHE A 151 5.39 -5.45 -6.75
CA PHE A 151 6.51 -5.70 -5.84
C PHE A 151 7.84 -5.92 -6.58
N PHE A 152 7.84 -6.73 -7.63
CA PHE A 152 9.04 -6.93 -8.44
C PHE A 152 9.49 -5.62 -9.10
N THR A 153 8.52 -4.82 -9.59
CA THR A 153 8.79 -3.52 -10.18
C THR A 153 9.37 -2.55 -9.16
N MET A 154 8.96 -2.58 -7.89
CA MET A 154 9.59 -1.78 -6.83
C MET A 154 11.06 -2.12 -6.65
N VAL A 155 11.45 -3.41 -6.74
CA VAL A 155 12.86 -3.82 -6.69
C VAL A 155 13.63 -3.23 -7.87
N LEU A 156 13.12 -3.42 -9.09
CA LEU A 156 13.76 -2.85 -10.29
C LEU A 156 13.91 -1.33 -10.18
N PHE A 157 12.86 -0.66 -9.71
CA PHE A 157 12.84 0.78 -9.49
C PHE A 157 13.94 1.23 -8.53
N THR A 158 14.00 0.70 -7.30
CA THR A 158 14.96 1.16 -6.29
C THR A 158 16.41 0.87 -6.69
N PHE A 159 16.68 -0.28 -7.30
CA PHE A 159 18.00 -0.62 -7.81
C PHE A 159 18.39 0.29 -8.97
N GLN A 160 17.52 0.49 -9.98
CA GLN A 160 17.84 1.37 -11.11
C GLN A 160 18.07 2.81 -10.67
N MET A 161 17.26 3.35 -9.76
CA MET A 161 17.45 4.70 -9.24
C MET A 161 18.76 4.84 -8.45
N THR A 162 19.18 3.78 -7.77
CA THR A 162 20.43 3.77 -6.99
C THR A 162 21.66 3.60 -7.87
N LEU A 163 21.59 2.75 -8.89
CA LEU A 163 22.68 2.57 -9.86
C LEU A 163 22.93 3.84 -10.69
N LYS A 164 21.87 4.60 -11.00
CA LYS A 164 21.96 5.88 -11.73
C LYS A 164 22.13 7.09 -10.80
N ALA A 165 22.40 6.87 -9.51
CA ALA A 165 22.46 7.95 -8.53
C ALA A 165 23.54 8.98 -8.91
N GLY A 166 23.12 10.22 -9.13
CA GLY A 166 24.02 11.36 -9.35
C GLY A 166 24.54 11.98 -8.05
N ARG A 167 23.92 11.66 -6.92
CA ARG A 167 24.24 12.22 -5.59
C ARG A 167 24.81 11.16 -4.65
N LYS A 168 25.91 11.50 -3.97
CA LYS A 168 26.43 10.74 -2.83
C LYS A 168 25.92 11.34 -1.52
N HIS A 169 24.75 10.89 -1.07
CA HIS A 169 24.13 11.38 0.16
C HIS A 169 24.80 10.75 1.41
N PRO A 170 25.06 11.50 2.50
CA PRO A 170 25.73 10.98 3.69
C PRO A 170 24.92 9.92 4.44
N ASN A 171 23.58 10.01 4.40
CA ASN A 171 22.69 9.03 5.02
C ASN A 171 22.57 7.74 4.20
N ARG A 172 23.62 6.91 4.25
CA ARG A 172 23.65 5.60 3.56
C ARG A 172 22.70 4.59 4.18
N ALA A 173 22.43 4.68 5.48
CA ALA A 173 21.50 3.79 6.17
C ALA A 173 20.08 3.92 5.60
N ALA A 174 19.59 5.15 5.40
CA ALA A 174 18.29 5.38 4.79
C ALA A 174 18.21 4.85 3.34
N LEU A 175 19.30 4.98 2.57
CA LEU A 175 19.34 4.44 1.21
C LEU A 175 19.31 2.91 1.20
N LEU A 176 20.14 2.26 2.02
CA LEU A 176 20.17 0.80 2.16
C LEU A 176 18.82 0.27 2.66
N TRP A 177 18.20 0.96 3.63
CA TRP A 177 16.87 0.61 4.10
C TRP A 177 15.82 0.73 2.99
N SER A 178 15.87 1.79 2.18
CA SER A 178 14.93 1.98 1.07
C SER A 178 15.02 0.86 0.03
N VAL A 179 16.24 0.50 -0.37
CA VAL A 179 16.48 -0.61 -1.32
C VAL A 179 16.08 -1.94 -0.67
N GLY A 180 16.51 -2.18 0.57
CA GLY A 180 16.19 -3.38 1.33
C GLY A 180 14.69 -3.59 1.54
N CYS A 181 13.92 -2.54 1.81
CA CYS A 181 12.46 -2.60 1.92
C CYS A 181 11.82 -3.14 0.64
N SER A 182 12.26 -2.69 -0.54
CA SER A 182 11.70 -3.21 -1.80
C SER A 182 12.02 -4.70 -2.00
N VAL A 183 13.23 -5.13 -1.62
CA VAL A 183 13.63 -6.55 -1.70
C VAL A 183 12.81 -7.40 -0.75
N MET A 184 12.67 -6.96 0.51
CA MET A 184 11.89 -7.68 1.52
C MET A 184 10.41 -7.70 1.16
N ALA A 185 9.86 -6.63 0.57
CA ALA A 185 8.50 -6.61 0.08
C ALA A 185 8.30 -7.64 -1.05
N PHE A 186 9.23 -7.74 -2.00
CA PHE A 186 9.16 -8.74 -3.06
C PHE A 186 9.35 -10.17 -2.57
N LEU A 187 10.33 -10.44 -1.69
CA LEU A 187 10.51 -11.79 -1.14
C LEU A 187 9.32 -12.18 -0.25
N GLY A 188 8.86 -11.26 0.59
CA GLY A 188 7.68 -11.36 1.45
C GLY A 188 6.40 -11.62 0.68
N ALA A 189 5.88 -10.59 0.03
CA ALA A 189 4.58 -10.62 -0.62
C ALA A 189 4.64 -11.25 -2.02
N GLY A 190 5.70 -10.99 -2.79
CA GLY A 190 5.81 -11.49 -4.16
C GLY A 190 6.18 -12.96 -4.28
N VAL A 191 7.16 -13.44 -3.52
CA VAL A 191 7.63 -14.84 -3.60
C VAL A 191 6.88 -15.71 -2.61
N TRP A 192 6.98 -15.43 -1.31
CA TRP A 192 6.29 -16.25 -0.30
C TRP A 192 4.78 -16.07 -0.29
N GLY A 193 4.27 -14.91 -0.72
CA GLY A 193 2.82 -14.73 -0.90
C GLY A 193 2.26 -15.50 -2.10
N PHE A 194 3.09 -15.86 -3.09
CA PHE A 194 2.67 -16.63 -4.26
C PHE A 194 2.74 -18.16 -4.05
N LEU A 195 3.64 -18.62 -3.18
CA LEU A 195 3.81 -20.05 -2.83
C LEU A 195 2.65 -20.58 -1.98
#